data_AF-B6TB15-F1
#
_entry.id   AF-B6TB15-F1
#
_cell.length_a   1.000
_cell.length_b   1.000
_cell.length_c   1.000
_cell.angle_alpha   90.00
_cell.angle_beta   90.00
_cell.angle_gamma   90.00
#
_symmetry.space_group_name_H-M   'P 1'
#
loop_
_entity.id
_entity.type
_entity.pdbx_description
1 polymer ?
#
loop_
_entity_poly.entity_id
_entity_poly.type
_entity_poly.pdbx_seq_one_letter_code
_entity_poly.pdbx_strand_id
1 'polypeptide(L)'
;MAGAFAFRLVPRLAAEPAARGKGGGGGANRDAGSRALVSKKPNKQQHLWIRKETAGSGKKALRLIDAVSKLPNEREAIYGALDKWSAFEPEFPIIAAAKALGMLKRRRQWLRIIQVTKWLMSKGQVLTWTTYDTLLLALLMDKRVDEAESVWNTVIQTHTRSVPKRLFSRMILIYDIHQRPDKVLEIFADMEELGVRPDEDTARRIGKAFVASGQEEKEKHVLEKYLKKWKYIHFNGERVRVRRDGPLA
;
A
#
# COMPACT_ATOMS: atom_id res chain seq x y z
N MET A 1 -42.52 4.25 12.60
CA MET A 1 -42.82 3.78 11.22
C MET A 1 -41.57 3.11 10.67
N ALA A 2 -41.44 1.80 10.93
CA ALA A 2 -40.35 0.97 10.45
C ALA A 2 -40.79 0.30 9.13
N GLY A 3 -40.01 0.47 8.06
CA GLY A 3 -40.23 -0.19 6.78
C GLY A 3 -39.24 -1.34 6.61
N ALA A 4 -39.71 -2.58 6.78
CA ALA A 4 -38.95 -3.80 6.54
C ALA A 4 -38.87 -4.08 5.03
N PHE A 5 -37.66 -4.25 4.49
CA PHE A 5 -37.46 -4.74 3.12
C PHE A 5 -37.26 -6.26 3.16
N ALA A 6 -38.24 -6.99 2.63
CA ALA A 6 -38.19 -8.44 2.49
C ALA A 6 -37.34 -8.84 1.27
N PHE A 7 -36.29 -9.63 1.48
CA PHE A 7 -35.56 -10.32 0.41
C PHE A 7 -36.35 -11.58 -0.01
N ARG A 8 -36.85 -11.62 -1.24
CA ARG A 8 -37.36 -12.85 -1.87
C ARG A 8 -36.17 -13.68 -2.37
N LEU A 9 -35.97 -14.86 -1.79
CA LEU A 9 -35.08 -15.91 -2.29
C LEU A 9 -35.76 -16.65 -3.46
N VAL A 10 -35.08 -16.71 -4.60
CA VAL A 10 -35.47 -17.57 -5.74
C VAL A 10 -34.63 -18.85 -5.68
N PRO A 11 -35.22 -20.07 -5.85
CA PRO A 11 -34.46 -21.32 -5.79
C PRO A 11 -33.54 -21.51 -7.00
N ARG A 12 -32.35 -22.03 -6.74
CA ARG A 12 -31.29 -22.33 -7.71
C ARG A 12 -31.46 -23.77 -8.23
N LEU A 13 -31.69 -23.94 -9.54
CA LEU A 13 -31.63 -25.26 -10.19
C LEU A 13 -30.17 -25.74 -10.24
N ALA A 14 -29.93 -26.96 -9.79
CA ALA A 14 -28.64 -27.63 -9.76
C ALA A 14 -28.24 -28.11 -11.17
N ALA A 15 -26.98 -27.87 -11.56
CA ALA A 15 -26.38 -28.47 -12.75
C ALA A 15 -25.56 -29.70 -12.35
N GLU A 16 -25.78 -30.82 -13.05
CA GLU A 16 -25.08 -32.09 -12.86
C GLU A 16 -23.60 -32.04 -13.29
N PRO A 17 -22.73 -32.88 -12.72
CA PRO A 17 -21.31 -32.92 -13.07
C PRO A 17 -21.05 -33.79 -14.31
N ALA A 18 -20.20 -33.31 -15.21
CA ALA A 18 -19.77 -34.04 -16.40
C ALA A 18 -18.76 -35.16 -16.07
N ALA A 19 -18.94 -36.29 -16.75
CA ALA A 19 -18.24 -37.56 -16.56
C ALA A 19 -16.74 -37.54 -16.93
N ARG A 20 -16.01 -38.46 -16.29
CA ARG A 20 -14.55 -38.64 -16.33
C ARG A 20 -14.19 -39.68 -17.41
N GLY A 21 -13.52 -39.25 -18.50
CA GLY A 21 -13.02 -40.15 -19.56
C GLY A 21 -11.57 -40.60 -19.33
N LYS A 22 -11.35 -41.92 -19.28
CA LYS A 22 -10.04 -42.59 -19.23
C LYS A 22 -9.26 -42.44 -20.54
N GLY A 23 -7.93 -42.40 -20.45
CA GLY A 23 -7.01 -42.37 -21.59
C GLY A 23 -6.79 -43.74 -22.25
N GLY A 24 -6.18 -43.70 -23.44
CA GLY A 24 -5.68 -44.86 -24.18
C GLY A 24 -4.97 -44.48 -25.49
N GLY A 25 -3.64 -44.60 -25.47
CA GLY A 25 -2.68 -45.00 -26.53
C GLY A 25 -2.85 -44.66 -28.02
N GLY A 26 -1.74 -44.15 -28.60
CA GLY A 26 -1.12 -44.76 -29.80
C GLY A 26 -0.99 -43.91 -31.07
N GLY A 27 0.26 -43.75 -31.55
CA GLY A 27 0.58 -43.83 -32.99
C GLY A 27 0.87 -42.53 -33.76
N ALA A 28 2.11 -42.41 -34.24
CA ALA A 28 2.70 -41.33 -35.03
C ALA A 28 2.03 -41.02 -36.38
N ASN A 29 2.12 -39.75 -36.84
CA ASN A 29 2.91 -39.39 -38.03
C ASN A 29 3.18 -37.87 -38.11
N ARG A 30 4.30 -37.50 -38.72
CA ARG A 30 4.80 -36.13 -38.93
C ARG A 30 4.07 -35.47 -40.10
N ASP A 31 3.74 -34.18 -39.99
CA ASP A 31 3.87 -33.24 -41.10
C ASP A 31 3.83 -31.77 -40.65
N ALA A 32 4.51 -30.94 -41.44
CA ALA A 32 4.97 -29.60 -41.13
C ALA A 32 3.91 -28.50 -41.28
N GLY A 33 4.11 -27.41 -40.54
CA GLY A 33 3.84 -26.06 -41.03
C GLY A 33 2.44 -25.49 -40.79
N SER A 34 2.25 -24.83 -39.64
CA SER A 34 1.77 -23.42 -39.57
C SER A 34 1.61 -22.99 -38.11
N ARG A 35 2.46 -22.07 -37.65
CA ARG A 35 2.28 -21.37 -36.37
C ARG A 35 1.08 -20.44 -36.50
N ALA A 36 -0.10 -20.90 -36.08
CA ALA A 36 -1.25 -20.02 -35.93
C ALA A 36 -0.94 -18.95 -34.85
N LEU A 37 -0.83 -17.70 -35.27
CA LEU A 37 -0.83 -16.54 -34.39
C LEU A 37 -2.17 -16.52 -33.65
N VAL A 38 -2.17 -16.97 -32.38
CA VAL A 38 -3.32 -16.81 -31.49
C VAL A 38 -3.51 -15.31 -31.24
N SER A 39 -4.34 -14.68 -32.07
CA SER A 39 -4.86 -13.36 -31.73
C SER A 39 -5.78 -13.54 -30.53
N LYS A 40 -5.36 -13.02 -29.37
CA LYS A 40 -6.21 -12.96 -28.20
C LYS A 40 -7.37 -12.02 -28.53
N LYS A 41 -8.55 -12.58 -28.81
CA LYS A 41 -9.80 -11.82 -28.86
C LYS A 41 -9.95 -11.07 -27.53
N PRO A 42 -10.33 -9.77 -27.54
CA PRO A 42 -10.52 -9.02 -26.30
C PRO A 42 -11.63 -9.69 -25.51
N ASN A 43 -11.30 -10.14 -24.30
CA ASN A 43 -12.24 -10.79 -23.41
C ASN A 43 -13.30 -9.74 -23.02
N LYS A 44 -14.49 -9.80 -23.63
CA LYS A 44 -15.65 -8.99 -23.24
C LYS A 44 -16.22 -9.53 -21.92
N GLN A 45 -15.45 -9.40 -20.84
CA GLN A 45 -16.03 -9.54 -19.50
C GLN A 45 -16.87 -8.29 -19.26
N GLN A 46 -18.19 -8.46 -19.32
CA GLN A 46 -19.15 -7.46 -18.86
C GLN A 46 -18.91 -7.24 -17.37
N HIS A 47 -18.26 -6.13 -17.02
CA HIS A 47 -18.16 -5.72 -15.63
C HIS A 47 -19.57 -5.36 -15.13
N LEU A 48 -20.08 -6.10 -14.14
CA LEU A 48 -21.39 -5.86 -13.49
C LEU A 48 -21.49 -4.48 -12.81
N TRP A 49 -20.36 -3.79 -12.66
CA TRP A 49 -20.27 -2.43 -12.17
C TRP A 49 -19.45 -1.60 -13.16
N ILE A 50 -20.01 -0.48 -13.60
CA ILE A 50 -19.27 0.54 -14.35
C ILE A 50 -18.56 1.40 -13.32
N ARG A 51 -17.22 1.37 -13.31
CA ARG A 51 -16.47 2.42 -12.61
C ARG A 51 -16.80 3.73 -13.33
N LYS A 52 -17.21 4.77 -12.60
CA LYS A 52 -17.29 6.13 -13.16
C LYS A 52 -15.89 6.43 -13.70
N GLU A 53 -15.70 6.32 -15.01
CA GLU A 53 -14.40 6.54 -15.61
C GLU A 53 -14.06 8.00 -15.37
N THR A 54 -13.07 8.25 -14.51
CA THR A 54 -12.45 9.57 -14.43
C THR A 54 -11.49 9.71 -15.61
N ALA A 55 -12.07 9.67 -16.81
CA ALA A 55 -11.37 9.93 -18.06
C ALA A 55 -10.61 11.26 -17.92
N GLY A 56 -9.32 11.25 -18.25
CA GLY A 56 -8.46 12.43 -18.13
C GLY A 56 -7.83 12.68 -16.74
N SER A 57 -8.12 11.90 -15.70
CA SER A 57 -7.49 12.07 -14.37
C SER A 57 -5.95 11.99 -14.39
N GLY A 58 -5.36 11.24 -15.32
CA GLY A 58 -3.91 11.23 -15.54
C GLY A 58 -3.38 12.54 -16.15
N LYS A 59 -4.10 13.13 -17.11
CA LYS A 59 -3.77 14.45 -17.68
C LYS A 59 -3.92 15.56 -16.64
N LYS A 60 -4.95 15.48 -15.79
CA LYS A 60 -5.15 16.41 -14.65
C LYS A 60 -4.02 16.30 -13.63
N ALA A 61 -3.58 15.09 -13.32
CA ALA A 61 -2.43 14.85 -12.45
C ALA A 61 -1.13 15.44 -13.01
N LEU A 62 -0.90 15.32 -14.32
CA LEU A 62 0.24 15.97 -14.99
C LEU A 62 0.16 17.50 -14.88
N ARG A 63 -1.00 18.10 -15.17
CA ARG A 63 -1.21 19.55 -15.02
C ARG A 63 -0.93 20.04 -13.60
N LEU A 64 -1.33 19.28 -12.57
CA LEU A 64 -1.00 19.60 -11.17
C LEU A 64 0.51 19.67 -10.99
N ILE A 65 1.21 18.61 -11.40
CA ILE A 65 2.66 18.50 -11.23
C ILE A 65 3.37 19.63 -11.97
N ASP A 66 2.96 19.91 -13.20
CA ASP A 66 3.55 20.97 -14.01
C ASP A 66 3.34 22.34 -13.35
N ALA A 67 2.14 22.61 -12.81
CA ALA A 67 1.82 23.84 -12.09
C ALA A 67 2.72 24.08 -10.86
N VAL A 68 3.05 23.03 -10.10
CA VAL A 68 3.89 23.18 -8.89
C VAL A 68 5.38 22.96 -9.13
N SER A 69 5.77 22.38 -10.27
CA SER A 69 7.17 21.98 -10.52
C SER A 69 8.14 23.18 -10.55
N LYS A 70 7.74 24.29 -11.17
CA LYS A 70 8.58 25.47 -11.44
C LYS A 70 8.47 26.58 -10.38
N LEU A 71 7.71 26.35 -9.30
CA LEU A 71 7.43 27.38 -8.30
C LEU A 71 8.46 27.40 -7.16
N PRO A 72 8.67 28.56 -6.50
CA PRO A 72 9.45 28.62 -5.28
C PRO A 72 8.80 27.76 -4.18
N ASN A 73 9.57 27.39 -3.16
CA ASN A 73 9.10 26.53 -2.07
C ASN A 73 8.22 27.24 -1.05
N GLU A 74 7.79 28.46 -1.35
CA GLU A 74 6.91 29.28 -0.54
C GLU A 74 5.49 28.70 -0.51
N ARG A 75 4.91 28.66 0.68
CA ARG A 75 3.57 28.11 0.90
C ARG A 75 2.53 28.80 0.02
N GLU A 76 2.56 30.13 -0.05
CA GLU A 76 1.57 30.92 -0.78
C GLU A 76 1.62 30.68 -2.28
N ALA A 77 2.83 30.64 -2.87
CA ALA A 77 3.01 30.35 -4.28
C ALA A 77 2.46 28.95 -4.64
N ILE A 78 2.82 27.93 -3.84
CA ILE A 78 2.38 26.56 -4.09
C ILE A 78 0.87 26.41 -3.87
N TYR A 79 0.33 26.93 -2.77
CA TYR A 79 -1.09 26.80 -2.44
C TYR A 79 -1.94 27.60 -3.43
N GLY A 80 -1.51 28.81 -3.83
CA GLY A 80 -2.20 29.60 -4.84
C GLY A 80 -2.24 28.91 -6.21
N ALA A 81 -1.16 28.21 -6.60
CA ALA A 81 -1.15 27.43 -7.84
C ALA A 81 -2.05 26.19 -7.77
N LEU A 82 -2.06 25.49 -6.63
CA LEU A 82 -2.94 24.34 -6.41
C LEU A 82 -4.41 24.75 -6.32
N ASP A 83 -4.70 25.91 -5.73
CA ASP A 83 -6.04 26.50 -5.67
C ASP A 83 -6.55 26.82 -7.07
N LYS A 84 -5.73 27.51 -7.88
CA LYS A 84 -6.01 27.75 -9.31
C LYS A 84 -6.22 26.44 -10.08
N TRP A 85 -5.40 25.43 -9.83
CA TRP A 85 -5.56 24.11 -10.45
C TRP A 85 -6.90 23.46 -10.09
N SER A 86 -7.34 23.56 -8.84
CA SER A 86 -8.62 23.01 -8.38
C SER A 86 -9.84 23.83 -8.79
N ALA A 87 -9.69 25.14 -9.02
CA ALA A 87 -10.80 26.06 -9.28
C ALA A 87 -11.53 25.78 -10.60
N PHE A 88 -10.87 25.16 -11.57
CA PHE A 88 -11.48 24.80 -12.87
C PHE A 88 -12.22 23.46 -12.85
N GLU A 89 -12.32 22.80 -11.68
CA GLU A 89 -12.92 21.48 -11.54
C GLU A 89 -14.28 21.56 -10.82
N PRO A 90 -15.35 20.99 -11.38
CA PRO A 90 -16.68 21.05 -10.79
C PRO A 90 -16.81 20.21 -9.50
N GLU A 91 -16.01 19.14 -9.39
CA GLU A 91 -15.87 18.33 -8.18
C GLU A 91 -14.39 18.35 -7.77
N PHE A 92 -14.10 18.33 -6.47
CA PHE A 92 -12.72 18.35 -6.00
C PHE A 92 -11.93 17.16 -6.60
N PRO A 93 -10.81 17.39 -7.30
CA PRO A 93 -10.13 16.38 -8.11
C PRO A 93 -9.26 15.39 -7.29
N ILE A 94 -9.84 14.72 -6.27
CA ILE A 94 -9.15 13.81 -5.32
C ILE A 94 -8.37 12.72 -6.06
N ILE A 95 -9.00 12.07 -7.05
CA ILE A 95 -8.38 10.96 -7.80
C ILE A 95 -7.18 11.45 -8.62
N ALA A 96 -7.27 12.66 -9.20
CA ALA A 96 -6.15 13.25 -9.94
C ALA A 96 -5.01 13.65 -8.98
N ALA A 97 -5.34 14.21 -7.81
CA ALA A 97 -4.34 14.52 -6.79
C ALA A 97 -3.62 13.26 -6.28
N ALA A 98 -4.35 12.17 -5.99
CA ALA A 98 -3.77 10.90 -5.60
C ALA A 98 -2.83 10.32 -6.68
N LYS A 99 -3.24 10.41 -7.96
CA LYS A 99 -2.37 10.03 -9.09
C LYS A 99 -1.12 10.91 -9.17
N ALA A 100 -1.27 12.22 -8.96
CA ALA A 100 -0.15 13.16 -8.96
C ALA A 100 0.86 12.81 -7.85
N LEU A 101 0.40 12.54 -6.63
CA LEU A 101 1.26 12.09 -5.53
C LEU A 101 2.01 10.79 -5.87
N GLY A 102 1.34 9.82 -6.51
CA GLY A 102 1.98 8.60 -6.99
C GLY A 102 3.06 8.84 -8.07
N MET A 103 2.87 9.85 -8.92
CA MET A 103 3.86 10.26 -9.92
C MET A 103 5.05 11.01 -9.27
N LEU A 104 4.78 11.94 -8.35
CA LEU A 104 5.80 12.64 -7.58
C LEU A 104 6.66 11.66 -6.77
N LYS A 105 6.04 10.61 -6.19
CA LYS A 105 6.74 9.53 -5.48
C LYS A 105 7.71 8.78 -6.39
N ARG A 106 7.29 8.43 -7.62
CA ARG A 106 8.19 7.80 -8.61
C ARG A 106 9.34 8.73 -9.03
N ARG A 107 9.09 10.04 -9.09
CA ARG A 107 10.09 11.09 -9.36
C ARG A 107 10.92 11.48 -8.13
N ARG A 108 10.67 10.88 -6.97
CA ARG A 108 11.33 11.19 -5.68
C ARG A 108 11.24 12.68 -5.29
N GLN A 109 10.18 13.38 -5.69
CA GLN A 109 9.95 14.78 -5.31
C GLN A 109 9.28 14.88 -3.94
N TRP A 110 10.02 14.53 -2.87
CA TRP A 110 9.48 14.40 -1.51
C TRP A 110 8.89 15.70 -0.97
N LEU A 111 9.58 16.83 -1.14
CA LEU A 111 9.08 18.13 -0.70
C LEU A 111 7.74 18.50 -1.37
N ARG A 112 7.60 18.23 -2.69
CA ARG A 112 6.34 18.46 -3.41
C ARG A 112 5.22 17.55 -2.92
N ILE A 113 5.51 16.30 -2.56
CA ILE A 113 4.53 15.41 -1.92
C ILE A 113 4.05 16.00 -0.60
N ILE A 114 4.96 16.49 0.24
CA ILE A 114 4.62 17.11 1.53
C ILE A 114 3.73 18.32 1.29
N GLN A 115 4.13 19.23 0.40
CA GLN A 115 3.38 20.45 0.10
C GLN A 115 1.98 20.17 -0.47
N VAL A 116 1.88 19.30 -1.48
CA VAL A 116 0.59 18.94 -2.08
C VAL A 116 -0.31 18.23 -1.07
N THR A 117 0.23 17.36 -0.22
CA THR A 117 -0.58 16.66 0.77
C THR A 117 -1.06 17.58 1.89
N LYS A 118 -0.21 18.50 2.39
CA LYS A 118 -0.62 19.52 3.35
C LYS A 118 -1.68 20.45 2.78
N TRP A 119 -1.58 20.79 1.49
CA TRP A 119 -2.62 21.53 0.80
C TRP A 119 -3.94 20.76 0.77
N LEU A 120 -3.94 19.46 0.42
CA LEU A 120 -5.14 18.62 0.46
C LEU A 120 -5.80 18.62 1.85
N MET A 121 -5.01 18.48 2.92
CA MET A 121 -5.51 18.51 4.29
C MET A 121 -6.13 19.88 4.64
N SER A 122 -5.52 20.98 4.19
CA SER A 122 -6.05 22.34 4.40
C SER A 122 -7.39 22.61 3.71
N LYS A 123 -7.74 21.82 2.69
CA LYS A 123 -9.04 21.87 2.01
C LYS A 123 -10.08 20.93 2.62
N GLY A 124 -9.81 20.39 3.81
CA GLY A 124 -10.69 19.47 4.53
C GLY A 124 -10.84 18.11 3.86
N GLN A 125 -9.94 17.75 2.94
CA GLN A 125 -10.04 16.49 2.23
C GLN A 125 -9.57 15.33 3.10
N VAL A 126 -10.44 14.32 3.27
CA VAL A 126 -10.09 13.08 3.95
C VAL A 126 -9.06 12.34 3.13
N LEU A 127 -7.90 12.10 3.73
CA LEU A 127 -6.82 11.37 3.07
C LEU A 127 -7.07 9.86 3.13
N THR A 128 -6.77 9.19 2.03
CA THR A 128 -6.74 7.72 2.01
C THR A 128 -5.52 7.20 2.76
N TRP A 129 -5.56 5.95 3.23
CA TRP A 129 -4.41 5.27 3.84
C TRP A 129 -3.15 5.30 2.98
N THR A 130 -3.30 5.16 1.66
CA THR A 130 -2.20 5.23 0.70
C THR A 130 -1.58 6.63 0.65
N THR A 131 -2.39 7.67 0.82
CA THR A 131 -1.93 9.06 0.87
C THR A 131 -1.16 9.31 2.17
N TYR A 132 -1.68 8.86 3.32
CA TYR A 132 -0.94 8.89 4.59
C TYR A 132 0.40 8.15 4.51
N ASP A 133 0.42 6.92 3.97
CA ASP A 133 1.68 6.18 3.75
C ASP A 133 2.65 6.96 2.86
N THR A 134 2.15 7.64 1.84
CA THR A 134 3.00 8.42 0.94
C THR A 134 3.54 9.68 1.61
N LEU A 135 2.73 10.35 2.44
CA LEU A 135 3.15 11.49 3.25
C LEU A 135 4.22 11.10 4.27
N LEU A 136 3.98 10.04 5.06
CA LEU A 136 4.95 9.54 6.03
C LEU A 136 6.26 9.12 5.36
N LEU A 137 6.19 8.57 4.14
CA LEU A 137 7.42 8.27 3.37
C LEU A 137 8.17 9.56 3.04
N ALA A 138 7.45 10.56 2.53
CA ALA A 138 8.06 11.81 2.13
C ALA A 138 8.70 12.54 3.33
N LEU A 139 8.03 12.55 4.48
CA LEU A 139 8.56 13.14 5.73
C LEU A 139 9.80 12.39 6.21
N LEU A 140 9.83 11.06 6.12
CA LEU A 140 11.03 10.27 6.40
C LEU A 140 12.20 10.67 5.48
N MET A 141 11.95 10.76 4.17
CA MET A 141 12.98 11.11 3.19
C MET A 141 13.46 12.56 3.35
N ASP A 142 12.59 13.46 3.81
CA ASP A 142 12.88 14.88 4.09
C ASP A 142 13.43 15.10 5.52
N LYS A 143 13.62 14.01 6.30
CA LYS A 143 14.12 14.01 7.70
C LYS A 143 13.28 14.83 8.70
N ARG A 144 11.97 14.89 8.50
CA ARG A 144 11.03 15.66 9.35
C ARG A 144 10.23 14.74 10.28
N VAL A 145 10.91 14.20 11.30
CA VAL A 145 10.34 13.22 12.23
C VAL A 145 9.19 13.79 13.04
N ASP A 146 9.35 14.99 13.58
CA ASP A 146 8.36 15.58 14.49
C ASP A 146 7.03 15.82 13.76
N GLU A 147 7.09 16.15 12.47
CA GLU A 147 5.90 16.24 11.63
C GLU A 147 5.30 14.88 11.29
N ALA A 148 6.13 13.84 11.10
CA ALA A 148 5.63 12.49 10.91
C ALA A 148 4.90 11.98 12.16
N GLU A 149 5.42 12.31 13.35
CA GLU A 149 4.78 12.02 14.64
C GLU A 149 3.46 12.78 14.79
N SER A 150 3.41 14.07 14.44
CA SER A 150 2.15 14.84 14.41
C SER A 150 1.10 14.22 13.48
N VAL A 151 1.50 13.81 12.28
CA VAL A 151 0.62 13.12 11.32
C VAL A 151 0.16 11.77 11.89
N TRP A 152 1.06 11.01 12.51
CA TRP A 152 0.71 9.75 13.15
C TRP A 152 -0.33 9.94 14.24
N ASN A 153 -0.10 10.85 15.19
CA ASN A 153 -1.03 11.12 16.28
C ASN A 153 -2.42 11.52 15.75
N THR A 154 -2.44 12.34 14.69
CA THR A 154 -3.70 12.68 14.00
C THR A 154 -4.40 11.42 13.49
N VAL A 155 -3.69 10.49 12.85
CA VAL A 155 -4.25 9.23 12.35
C VAL A 155 -4.83 8.38 13.47
N ILE A 156 -4.13 8.22 14.59
CA ILE A 156 -4.59 7.33 15.70
C ILE A 156 -5.81 7.92 16.41
N GLN A 157 -5.82 9.23 16.64
CA GLN A 157 -6.95 9.93 17.25
C GLN A 157 -8.20 9.90 16.36
N THR A 158 -8.02 10.02 15.04
CA THR A 158 -9.14 10.05 14.09
C THR A 158 -9.66 8.66 13.71
N HIS A 159 -8.84 7.60 13.78
CA HIS A 159 -9.18 6.28 13.24
C HIS A 159 -8.80 5.12 14.17
N THR A 160 -9.36 5.11 15.38
CA THR A 160 -8.94 4.27 16.50
C THR A 160 -8.97 2.74 16.26
N ARG A 161 -9.74 2.21 15.31
CA ARG A 161 -9.94 0.75 15.13
C ARG A 161 -9.57 0.17 13.76
N SER A 162 -8.97 0.95 12.85
CA SER A 162 -8.78 0.48 11.46
C SER A 162 -7.51 0.96 10.78
N VAL A 163 -6.48 1.31 11.55
CA VAL A 163 -5.18 1.72 11.00
C VAL A 163 -4.51 0.51 10.30
N PRO A 164 -4.15 0.59 9.01
CA PRO A 164 -3.53 -0.51 8.31
C PRO A 164 -2.12 -0.82 8.83
N LYS A 165 -1.76 -2.12 8.91
CA LYS A 165 -0.41 -2.62 9.25
C LYS A 165 0.73 -1.81 8.63
N ARG A 166 0.58 -1.43 7.35
CA ARG A 166 1.60 -0.71 6.60
C ARG A 166 1.99 0.64 7.24
N LEU A 167 1.06 1.33 7.88
CA LEU A 167 1.35 2.59 8.56
C LEU A 167 2.13 2.35 9.86
N PHE A 168 1.78 1.33 10.65
CA PHE A 168 2.58 0.90 11.80
C PHE A 168 4.02 0.54 11.39
N SER A 169 4.18 -0.31 10.37
CA SER A 169 5.50 -0.66 9.82
C SER A 169 6.28 0.57 9.37
N ARG A 170 5.60 1.58 8.82
CA ARG A 170 6.25 2.84 8.43
C ARG A 170 6.71 3.64 9.65
N MET A 171 5.90 3.76 10.70
CA MET A 171 6.32 4.49 11.90
C MET A 171 7.48 3.82 12.61
N ILE A 172 7.48 2.48 12.70
CA ILE A 172 8.62 1.72 13.22
C ILE A 172 9.88 1.99 12.40
N LEU A 173 9.79 2.01 11.06
CA LEU A 173 10.92 2.39 10.20
C LEU A 173 11.41 3.81 10.49
N ILE A 174 10.50 4.78 10.65
CA ILE A 174 10.86 6.17 10.93
C ILE A 174 11.63 6.28 12.24
N TYR A 175 11.12 5.70 13.33
CA TYR A 175 11.75 5.78 14.64
C TYR A 175 13.05 4.99 14.73
N ASP A 176 13.15 3.82 14.09
CA ASP A 176 14.40 3.04 14.07
C ASP A 176 15.52 3.79 13.31
N ILE A 177 15.22 4.43 12.18
CA ILE A 177 16.21 5.25 11.45
C ILE A 177 16.71 6.42 12.30
N HIS A 178 15.85 7.01 13.12
CA HIS A 178 16.18 8.13 14.00
C HIS A 178 16.62 7.70 15.40
N GLN A 179 16.93 6.41 15.59
CA GLN A 179 17.47 5.87 16.83
C GLN A 179 16.60 6.18 18.07
N ARG A 180 15.27 6.08 17.92
CA ARG A 180 14.30 6.23 19.02
C ARG A 180 13.72 4.86 19.39
N PRO A 181 14.46 3.99 20.11
CA PRO A 181 14.01 2.63 20.44
C PRO A 181 12.74 2.65 21.31
N ASP A 182 12.62 3.59 22.26
CA ASP A 182 11.44 3.71 23.11
C ASP A 182 10.17 3.89 22.28
N LYS A 183 10.22 4.78 21.28
CA LYS A 183 9.12 5.01 20.34
C LYS A 183 8.83 3.81 19.44
N VAL A 184 9.85 3.03 19.06
CA VAL A 184 9.61 1.76 18.34
C VAL A 184 8.82 0.78 19.21
N LEU A 185 9.15 0.70 20.50
CA LEU A 185 8.48 -0.20 21.45
C LEU A 185 7.07 0.28 21.80
N GLU A 186 6.82 1.59 21.89
CA GLU A 186 5.47 2.15 22.01
C GLU A 186 4.58 1.71 20.83
N ILE A 187 5.05 1.89 19.59
CA ILE A 187 4.28 1.49 18.40
C ILE A 187 4.08 -0.04 18.37
N PHE A 188 5.06 -0.83 18.84
CA PHE A 188 4.92 -2.28 18.94
C PHE A 188 3.86 -2.69 19.97
N ALA A 189 3.78 -2.00 21.10
CA ALA A 189 2.74 -2.24 22.10
C ALA A 189 1.34 -1.97 21.50
N ASP A 190 1.17 -0.86 20.78
CA ASP A 190 -0.08 -0.54 20.07
C ASP A 190 -0.44 -1.64 19.04
N MET A 191 0.55 -2.14 18.31
CA MET A 191 0.35 -3.25 17.36
C MET A 191 -0.15 -4.52 18.05
N GLU A 192 0.42 -4.87 19.21
CA GLU A 192 0.00 -6.04 19.99
C GLU A 192 -1.42 -5.87 20.55
N GLU A 193 -1.74 -4.71 21.11
CA GLU A 193 -3.07 -4.40 21.64
C GLU A 193 -4.15 -4.47 20.56
N LEU A 194 -3.83 -4.00 19.35
CA LEU A 194 -4.72 -4.02 18.20
C LEU A 194 -4.69 -5.35 17.42
N GLY A 195 -3.90 -6.33 17.83
CA GLY A 195 -3.75 -7.62 17.16
C GLY A 195 -3.12 -7.52 15.75
N VAL A 196 -2.37 -6.46 15.47
CA VAL A 196 -1.71 -6.21 14.18
C VAL A 196 -0.36 -6.90 14.16
N ARG A 197 -0.26 -8.04 13.46
CA ARG A 197 0.99 -8.78 13.35
C ARG A 197 2.05 -8.03 12.51
N PRO A 198 3.26 -7.74 13.04
CA PRO A 198 4.35 -7.15 12.26
C PRO A 198 4.84 -8.06 11.14
N ASP A 199 5.36 -7.47 10.06
CA ASP A 199 6.11 -8.21 9.05
C ASP A 199 7.55 -8.48 9.50
N GLU A 200 8.30 -9.27 8.73
CA GLU A 200 9.63 -9.69 9.15
C GLU A 200 10.64 -8.55 9.29
N ASP A 201 10.55 -7.49 8.47
CA ASP A 201 11.43 -6.33 8.59
C ASP A 201 11.10 -5.53 9.84
N THR A 202 9.80 -5.31 10.05
CA THR A 202 9.26 -4.64 11.24
C THR A 202 9.68 -5.38 12.51
N ALA A 203 9.52 -6.71 12.54
CA ALA A 203 9.90 -7.55 13.69
C ALA A 203 11.40 -7.46 14.02
N ARG A 204 12.27 -7.40 13.00
CA ARG A 204 13.72 -7.21 13.23
C ARG A 204 14.05 -5.85 13.84
N ARG A 205 13.38 -4.78 13.40
CA ARG A 205 13.54 -3.44 13.98
C ARG A 205 13.07 -3.37 15.42
N ILE A 206 11.96 -4.05 15.74
CA ILE A 206 11.47 -4.19 17.11
C ILE A 206 12.50 -4.95 17.97
N GLY A 207 13.04 -6.07 17.48
CA GLY A 207 14.10 -6.80 18.18
C GLY A 207 15.31 -5.92 18.48
N LYS A 208 15.81 -5.18 17.48
CA LYS A 208 16.90 -4.21 17.67
C LYS A 208 16.56 -3.16 18.73
N ALA A 209 15.32 -2.67 18.79
CA ALA A 209 14.89 -1.72 19.81
C ALA A 209 14.88 -2.33 21.23
N PHE A 210 14.51 -3.61 21.38
CA PHE A 210 14.62 -4.32 22.66
C PHE A 210 16.08 -4.48 23.11
N VAL A 211 16.99 -4.83 22.21
CA VAL A 211 18.43 -4.91 22.51
C VAL A 211 18.96 -3.54 22.93
N ALA A 212 18.62 -2.47 22.21
CA ALA A 212 19.00 -1.11 22.58
C ALA A 212 18.46 -0.67 23.95
N SER A 213 17.39 -1.30 24.42
CA SER A 213 16.77 -1.07 25.73
C SER A 213 17.24 -2.07 26.80
N GLY A 214 18.27 -2.88 26.53
CA GLY A 214 18.81 -3.88 27.45
C GLY A 214 17.93 -5.11 27.69
N GLN A 215 16.93 -5.35 26.83
CA GLN A 215 15.91 -6.39 26.99
C GLN A 215 16.10 -7.54 25.98
N GLU A 216 17.28 -8.16 25.95
CA GLU A 216 17.65 -9.19 24.96
C GLU A 216 16.71 -10.41 24.98
N GLU A 217 16.24 -10.83 26.15
CA GLU A 217 15.29 -11.95 26.24
C GLU A 217 13.97 -11.66 25.51
N LYS A 218 13.52 -10.40 25.50
CA LYS A 218 12.33 -9.99 24.75
C LYS A 218 12.60 -9.92 23.25
N GLU A 219 13.82 -9.59 22.85
CA GLU A 219 14.22 -9.64 21.44
C GLU A 219 14.09 -11.07 20.89
N LYS A 220 14.66 -12.07 21.57
CA LYS A 220 14.52 -13.49 21.21
C LYS A 220 13.06 -13.89 21.07
N HIS A 221 12.23 -13.55 22.07
CA HIS A 221 10.80 -13.86 22.06
C HIS A 221 10.07 -13.25 20.85
N VAL A 222 10.33 -11.99 20.53
CA VAL A 222 9.73 -11.30 19.38
C VAL A 222 10.17 -11.93 18.06
N LEU A 223 11.47 -12.21 17.92
CA LEU A 223 11.99 -12.83 16.71
C LEU A 223 11.41 -14.23 16.50
N GLU A 224 11.33 -15.06 17.55
CA GLU A 224 10.71 -16.39 17.50
C GLU A 224 9.22 -16.33 17.15
N LYS A 225 8.48 -15.37 17.72
CA LYS A 225 7.04 -15.21 17.52
C LYS A 225 6.69 -14.78 16.09
N TYR A 226 7.43 -13.82 15.53
CA TYR A 226 7.04 -13.19 14.26
C TYR A 226 7.83 -13.67 13.05
N LEU A 227 9.08 -14.13 13.21
CA LEU A 227 9.86 -14.62 12.08
C LEU A 227 9.44 -16.05 11.73
N LYS A 228 9.35 -16.31 10.42
CA LYS A 228 9.12 -17.68 9.94
C LYS A 228 10.39 -18.49 10.10
N LYS A 229 10.25 -19.73 10.59
CA LYS A 229 11.31 -20.75 10.63
C LYS A 229 11.95 -21.02 9.26
N TRP A 230 11.20 -20.76 8.19
CA TRP A 230 11.63 -20.98 6.81
C TRP A 230 11.55 -19.68 6.01
N LYS A 231 12.62 -19.35 5.28
CA LYS A 231 12.66 -18.26 4.31
C LYS A 231 12.79 -18.83 2.90
N TYR A 232 12.18 -18.17 1.92
CA TYR A 232 12.45 -18.47 0.51
C TYR A 232 13.56 -17.54 0.04
N ILE A 233 14.60 -18.11 -0.52
CA ILE A 233 15.67 -17.38 -1.20
C ILE A 233 15.62 -17.72 -2.68
N HIS A 234 16.02 -16.77 -3.51
CA HIS A 234 16.29 -17.05 -4.91
C HIS A 234 17.76 -17.42 -5.03
N PHE A 235 18.05 -18.65 -5.46
CA PHE A 235 19.39 -19.14 -5.70
C PHE A 235 19.42 -19.73 -7.10
N ASN A 236 20.33 -19.26 -7.96
CA ASN A 236 20.44 -19.67 -9.36
C ASN A 236 19.12 -19.60 -10.16
N GLY A 237 18.29 -18.57 -9.91
CA GLY A 237 16.99 -18.40 -10.57
C GLY A 237 15.86 -19.26 -9.98
N GLU A 238 16.15 -20.20 -9.10
CA GLU A 238 15.16 -21.04 -8.43
C GLU A 238 14.79 -20.51 -7.05
N ARG A 239 13.53 -20.74 -6.62
CA ARG A 239 13.07 -20.43 -5.27
C ARG A 239 13.32 -21.60 -4.33
N VAL A 240 14.36 -21.49 -3.53
CA VAL A 240 14.73 -22.51 -2.53
C VAL A 240 14.18 -22.13 -1.16
N ARG A 241 13.57 -23.07 -0.47
CA ARG A 241 13.11 -22.90 0.92
C ARG A 241 14.23 -23.31 1.87
N VAL A 242 14.75 -22.37 2.64
CA VAL A 242 15.87 -22.56 3.56
C VAL A 242 15.41 -22.33 5.00
N ARG A 243 15.88 -23.16 5.93
CA ARG A 243 15.63 -23.01 7.36
C ARG A 243 16.47 -21.86 7.90
N ARG A 244 15.88 -20.98 8.70
CA ARG A 244 16.55 -19.77 9.21
C ARG A 244 17.72 -20.09 10.16
N ASP A 245 17.65 -21.21 10.86
CA ASP A 245 18.63 -21.71 11.84
C ASP A 245 19.41 -22.92 11.28
N GLY A 246 19.45 -23.08 9.95
CA GLY A 246 20.21 -24.12 9.28
C GLY A 246 21.66 -23.70 8.98
N PRO A 247 22.54 -24.63 8.58
CA PRO A 247 23.97 -24.39 8.33
C PRO A 247 24.29 -23.46 7.13
N LEU A 248 23.27 -22.86 6.50
CA LEU A 248 23.37 -21.89 5.42
C LEU A 248 22.81 -20.51 5.83
N ALA A 249 22.60 -20.29 7.13
CA ALA A 249 22.00 -19.09 7.71
C ALA A 249 22.98 -17.92 7.79
#